data_AF-D6CS24-F1
#
_entry.id   AF-D6CS24-F1
#
_cell.length_a   1.000
_cell.length_b   1.000
_cell.length_c   1.000
_cell.angle_alpha   90.00
_cell.angle_beta   90.00
_cell.angle_gamma   90.00
#
_symmetry.space_group_name_H-M   'P 1'
#
loop_
_entity.id
_entity.type
_entity.pdbx_description
1 polymer ?
#
loop_
_entity_poly.entity_id
_entity_poly.type
_entity_poly.pdbx_seq_one_letter_code
_entity_poly.pdbx_strand_id
1 'polypeptide(L)'
;MQQLTARASEAAAAKAAKDVMAKTQNAIQDVTAWMRHYVRDAAAHLQRMSKLSAAYARLTAKMQAALDDEAREPPNSVARAQIDVGISQMSVAFRQAQIGLQTLESSFGYAGGKITYPEAQKDIARAQQYCGRTGQALTPICGDFSTAYANFQATVSALRQDFANTESAWNAEDQKQQAIERQADRLNQGG
;
A
#
# COMPACT_ATOMS: atom_id res chain seq x y z
N MET A 1 20.72 32.28 -52.38
CA MET A 1 20.83 32.26 -50.90
C MET A 1 19.50 31.96 -50.19
N GLN A 2 18.37 32.58 -50.55
CA GLN A 2 17.07 32.37 -49.87
C GLN A 2 16.54 30.92 -49.85
N GLN A 3 16.75 30.12 -50.90
CA GLN A 3 16.34 28.70 -50.92
C GLN A 3 17.18 27.79 -50.01
N LEU A 4 18.46 28.12 -49.80
CA LEU A 4 19.36 27.34 -48.94
C LEU A 4 19.02 27.56 -47.45
N THR A 5 18.68 28.79 -47.06
CA THR A 5 18.22 29.11 -45.71
C THR A 5 16.87 28.48 -45.39
N ALA A 6 15.91 28.45 -46.33
CA ALA A 6 14.62 27.79 -46.15
C ALA A 6 14.75 26.27 -45.89
N ARG A 7 15.57 25.57 -46.69
CA ARG A 7 15.84 24.13 -46.49
C ARG A 7 16.54 23.83 -45.17
N ALA A 8 17.46 24.69 -44.74
CA ALA A 8 18.12 24.56 -43.45
C ALA A 8 17.13 24.73 -42.28
N SER A 9 16.21 25.67 -42.37
CA SER A 9 15.16 25.85 -41.34
C SER A 9 14.17 24.68 -41.28
N GLU A 10 13.78 24.11 -42.42
CA GLU A 10 12.90 22.93 -42.47
C GLU A 10 13.58 21.69 -41.87
N ALA A 11 14.86 21.47 -42.20
CA ALA A 11 15.63 20.36 -41.65
C ALA A 11 15.82 20.50 -40.13
N ALA A 12 16.07 21.71 -39.62
CA ALA A 12 16.16 21.98 -38.20
C ALA A 12 14.82 21.74 -37.47
N ALA A 13 13.70 22.19 -38.06
CA ALA A 13 12.37 21.95 -37.52
C ALA A 13 12.01 20.45 -37.50
N ALA A 14 12.34 19.71 -38.57
CA ALA A 14 12.13 18.26 -38.64
C ALA A 14 12.96 17.49 -37.60
N LYS A 15 14.21 17.91 -37.36
CA LYS A 15 15.05 17.33 -36.30
C LYS A 15 14.48 17.63 -34.91
N ALA A 16 14.10 18.88 -34.65
CA ALA A 16 13.49 19.25 -33.37
C ALA A 16 12.20 18.46 -33.10
N ALA A 17 11.37 18.24 -34.12
CA ALA A 17 10.17 17.41 -34.01
C ALA A 17 10.50 15.96 -33.65
N LYS A 18 11.50 15.35 -34.31
CA LYS A 18 11.97 14.00 -33.99
C LYS A 18 12.51 13.89 -32.57
N ASP A 19 13.30 14.85 -32.12
CA ASP A 19 13.87 14.86 -30.77
C ASP A 19 12.78 14.98 -29.70
N VAL A 20 11.75 15.81 -29.93
CA VAL A 20 10.58 15.92 -29.04
C VAL A 20 9.78 14.62 -29.01
N MET A 21 9.60 13.95 -30.15
CA MET A 21 8.92 12.65 -30.20
C MET A 21 9.70 11.59 -29.43
N ALA A 22 11.01 11.48 -29.64
CA ALA A 22 11.86 10.51 -28.93
C ALA A 22 11.83 10.73 -27.41
N LYS A 23 11.95 11.99 -26.95
CA LYS A 23 11.83 12.34 -25.53
C LYS A 23 10.47 11.93 -24.95
N THR A 24 9.40 12.14 -25.72
CA THR A 24 8.04 11.77 -25.29
C THR A 24 7.89 10.25 -25.19
N GLN A 25 8.41 9.50 -26.16
CA GLN A 25 8.40 8.04 -26.14
C GLN A 25 9.21 7.49 -24.95
N ASN A 26 10.41 8.01 -24.69
CA ASN A 26 11.19 7.60 -23.52
C ASN A 26 10.42 7.85 -22.21
N ALA A 27 9.80 9.03 -22.05
CA ALA A 27 8.99 9.31 -20.88
C ALA A 27 7.79 8.36 -20.71
N ILE A 28 7.15 7.93 -21.80
CA ILE A 28 6.07 6.93 -21.76
C ILE A 28 6.62 5.56 -21.34
N GLN A 29 7.80 5.17 -21.84
CA GLN A 29 8.45 3.92 -21.43
C GLN A 29 8.84 3.94 -19.96
N ASP A 30 9.40 5.04 -19.47
CA ASP A 30 9.81 5.21 -18.08
C ASP A 30 8.60 5.09 -17.14
N VAL A 31 7.51 5.81 -17.41
CA VAL A 31 6.29 5.71 -16.59
C VAL A 31 5.63 4.33 -16.69
N THR A 32 5.72 3.68 -17.86
CA THR A 32 5.24 2.30 -18.04
C THR A 32 6.04 1.31 -17.20
N ALA A 33 7.37 1.44 -17.18
CA ALA A 33 8.26 0.63 -16.37
C ALA A 33 8.02 0.86 -14.87
N TRP A 34 7.85 2.11 -14.47
CA TRP A 34 7.48 2.49 -13.10
C TRP A 34 6.17 1.85 -12.66
N MET A 35 5.10 1.92 -13.48
CA MET A 35 3.82 1.27 -13.17
C MET A 35 3.96 -0.25 -13.02
N ARG A 36 4.73 -0.90 -13.89
CA ARG A 36 4.99 -2.35 -13.79
C ARG A 36 5.76 -2.70 -12.52
N HIS A 37 6.72 -1.89 -12.11
CA HIS A 37 7.44 -2.09 -10.84
C HIS A 37 6.52 -1.93 -9.64
N TYR A 38 5.73 -0.85 -9.62
CA TYR A 38 4.73 -0.61 -8.59
C TYR A 38 3.77 -1.80 -8.43
N VAL A 39 3.24 -2.32 -9.55
CA VAL A 39 2.32 -3.47 -9.54
C VAL A 39 2.96 -4.73 -8.97
N ARG A 40 4.22 -5.02 -9.33
CA ARG A 40 4.95 -6.18 -8.80
C ARG A 40 5.15 -6.08 -7.28
N ASP A 41 5.56 -4.90 -6.81
CA ASP A 41 5.81 -4.68 -5.39
C ASP A 41 4.50 -4.78 -4.61
N ALA A 42 3.45 -4.13 -5.10
CA ALA A 42 2.10 -4.20 -4.55
C ALA A 42 1.56 -5.64 -4.43
N ALA A 43 1.76 -6.48 -5.46
CA ALA A 43 1.32 -7.87 -5.42
C ALA A 43 1.98 -8.67 -4.28
N ALA A 44 3.28 -8.46 -4.05
CA ALA A 44 3.98 -9.10 -2.94
C ALA A 44 3.45 -8.63 -1.57
N HIS A 45 3.04 -7.37 -1.47
CA HIS A 45 2.50 -6.79 -0.24
C HIS A 45 1.04 -7.19 0.04
N LEU A 46 0.17 -7.26 -0.97
CA LEU A 46 -1.19 -7.77 -0.86
C LEU A 46 -1.21 -9.20 -0.28
N GLN A 47 -0.28 -10.06 -0.72
CA GLN A 47 -0.15 -11.41 -0.15
C GLN A 47 0.25 -11.43 1.33
N ARG A 48 0.98 -10.41 1.81
CA ARG A 48 1.38 -10.28 3.22
C ARG A 48 0.26 -9.71 4.07
N MET A 49 -0.50 -8.73 3.57
CA MET A 49 -1.59 -8.08 4.30
C MET A 49 -2.73 -9.04 4.67
N SER A 50 -3.13 -9.93 3.75
CA SER A 50 -4.10 -10.99 4.07
C SER A 50 -3.72 -11.87 5.27
N LYS A 51 -2.41 -12.01 5.57
CA LYS A 51 -1.92 -12.76 6.72
C LYS A 51 -1.93 -11.95 8.02
N LEU A 52 -1.89 -10.62 7.95
CA LEU A 52 -1.91 -9.72 9.11
C LEU A 52 -3.28 -9.77 9.82
N SER A 53 -4.39 -9.70 9.09
CA SER A 53 -5.73 -9.80 9.68
C SER A 53 -5.93 -11.12 10.46
N ALA A 54 -5.42 -12.23 9.91
CA ALA A 54 -5.46 -13.51 10.61
C ALA A 54 -4.53 -13.54 11.84
N ALA A 55 -3.39 -12.84 11.80
CA ALA A 55 -2.47 -12.73 12.92
C ALA A 55 -3.09 -11.93 14.09
N TYR A 56 -3.80 -10.84 13.79
CA TYR A 56 -4.56 -10.04 14.76
C TYR A 56 -5.55 -10.89 15.56
N ALA A 57 -6.43 -11.62 14.87
CA ALA A 57 -7.41 -12.48 15.53
C ALA A 57 -6.76 -13.59 16.38
N ARG A 58 -5.62 -14.14 15.92
CA ARG A 58 -4.87 -15.15 16.69
C ARG A 58 -4.27 -14.58 17.97
N LEU A 59 -3.74 -13.36 17.95
CA LEU A 59 -3.21 -12.71 19.15
C LEU A 59 -4.33 -12.45 20.17
N THR A 60 -5.47 -11.91 19.73
CA THR A 60 -6.64 -11.69 20.59
C THR A 60 -7.15 -12.99 21.19
N ALA A 61 -7.23 -14.08 20.41
CA ALA A 61 -7.67 -15.37 20.92
C ALA A 61 -6.72 -15.93 22.00
N LYS A 62 -5.41 -15.73 21.86
CA LYS A 62 -4.42 -16.10 22.89
C LYS A 62 -4.56 -15.23 24.14
N MET A 63 -4.81 -13.94 23.98
CA MET A 63 -5.09 -13.05 25.12
C MET A 63 -6.35 -13.47 25.88
N GLN A 64 -7.41 -13.86 25.16
CA GLN A 64 -8.63 -14.35 25.80
C GLN A 64 -8.39 -15.65 26.56
N ALA A 65 -7.66 -16.60 25.96
CA ALA A 65 -7.30 -17.85 26.64
C ALA A 65 -6.46 -17.59 27.90
N ALA A 66 -5.50 -16.67 27.84
CA ALA A 66 -4.71 -16.26 28.99
C ALA A 66 -5.58 -15.66 30.10
N LEU A 67 -6.54 -14.79 29.76
CA LEU A 67 -7.48 -14.23 30.72
C LEU A 67 -8.38 -15.30 31.38
N ASP A 68 -8.82 -16.28 30.61
CA ASP A 68 -9.62 -17.40 31.13
C ASP A 68 -8.81 -18.27 32.12
N ASP A 69 -7.50 -18.42 31.88
CA ASP A 69 -6.58 -19.08 32.80
C ASP A 69 -6.32 -18.21 34.05
N GLU A 70 -6.12 -16.90 33.88
CA GLU A 70 -5.92 -15.94 34.98
C GLU A 70 -7.06 -15.98 36.00
N ALA A 71 -8.30 -16.09 35.52
CA ALA A 71 -9.51 -16.16 36.32
C ALA A 71 -9.58 -17.43 37.20
N ARG A 72 -8.85 -18.49 36.84
CA ARG A 72 -8.78 -19.76 37.60
C ARG A 72 -7.69 -19.76 38.66
N GLU A 73 -6.68 -18.91 38.50
CA GLU A 73 -5.58 -18.82 39.44
C GLU A 73 -6.00 -18.11 40.75
N PRO A 74 -5.39 -18.47 41.90
CA PRO A 74 -5.63 -17.76 43.14
C PRO A 74 -5.27 -16.27 43.03
N PRO A 75 -6.05 -15.37 43.68
CA PRO A 75 -5.69 -13.97 43.80
C PRO A 75 -4.28 -13.80 44.38
N ASN A 76 -3.54 -12.78 43.93
CA ASN A 76 -2.20 -12.43 44.42
C ASN A 76 -1.12 -13.53 44.23
N SER A 77 -1.35 -14.50 43.34
CA SER A 77 -0.36 -15.54 43.03
C SER A 77 0.67 -15.08 41.98
N VAL A 78 1.89 -15.65 42.05
CA VAL A 78 2.93 -15.42 41.03
C VAL A 78 2.48 -15.89 39.65
N ALA A 79 1.71 -16.99 39.58
CA ALA A 79 1.15 -17.51 38.34
C ALA A 79 0.23 -16.48 37.66
N ARG A 80 -0.69 -15.88 38.43
CA ARG A 80 -1.56 -14.79 37.95
C ARG A 80 -0.75 -13.60 37.40
N ALA A 81 0.23 -13.12 38.16
CA ALA A 81 1.08 -12.01 37.71
C ALA A 81 1.86 -12.33 36.41
N GLN A 82 2.29 -13.57 36.20
CA GLN A 82 2.95 -13.99 34.96
C GLN A 82 1.99 -14.01 33.76
N ILE A 83 0.73 -14.40 33.97
CA ILE A 83 -0.30 -14.40 32.94
C ILE A 83 -0.61 -12.97 32.49
N ASP A 84 -0.77 -12.04 33.43
CA ASP A 84 -1.02 -10.61 33.15
C ASP A 84 0.11 -9.97 32.32
N VAL A 85 1.37 -10.27 32.67
CA VAL A 85 2.54 -9.87 31.86
C VAL A 85 2.45 -10.47 30.44
N GLY A 86 2.00 -11.71 30.31
CA GLY A 86 1.78 -12.37 29.01
C GLY A 86 0.72 -11.67 28.15
N ILE A 87 -0.41 -11.27 28.76
CA ILE A 87 -1.46 -10.47 28.10
C ILE A 87 -0.88 -9.14 27.60
N SER A 88 -0.14 -8.44 28.46
CA SER A 88 0.54 -7.18 28.11
C SER A 88 1.53 -7.33 26.95
N GLN A 89 2.34 -8.39 26.93
CA GLN A 89 3.29 -8.66 25.85
C GLN A 89 2.57 -8.93 24.51
N MET A 90 1.42 -9.61 24.53
CA MET A 90 0.62 -9.84 23.32
C MET A 90 0.02 -8.55 22.77
N SER A 91 -0.43 -7.64 23.64
CA SER A 91 -0.88 -6.30 23.25
C SER A 91 0.23 -5.48 22.59
N VAL A 92 1.45 -5.53 23.13
CA VAL A 92 2.62 -4.89 22.51
C VAL A 92 2.90 -5.48 21.11
N ALA A 93 2.88 -6.80 20.97
CA ALA A 93 3.08 -7.45 19.67
C ALA A 93 2.00 -7.07 18.64
N PHE A 94 0.75 -6.92 19.09
CA PHE A 94 -0.37 -6.47 18.27
C PHE A 94 -0.18 -5.03 17.79
N ARG A 95 0.20 -4.10 18.68
CA ARG A 95 0.50 -2.69 18.32
C ARG A 95 1.70 -2.59 17.37
N GLN A 96 2.74 -3.41 17.57
CA GLN A 96 3.90 -3.45 16.68
C GLN A 96 3.52 -3.85 15.25
N ALA A 97 2.58 -4.79 15.10
CA ALA A 97 2.09 -5.19 13.78
C ALA A 97 1.32 -4.06 13.08
N GLN A 98 0.60 -3.21 13.83
CA GLN A 98 -0.06 -2.02 13.27
C GLN A 98 0.93 -0.95 12.79
N ILE A 99 2.04 -0.74 13.51
CA ILE A 99 3.12 0.14 13.04
C ILE A 99 3.70 -0.38 11.72
N GLY A 100 3.81 -1.70 11.58
CA GLY A 100 4.19 -2.35 10.32
C GLY A 100 3.22 -2.04 9.18
N LEU A 101 1.91 -2.05 9.44
CA LEU A 101 0.89 -1.65 8.47
C LEU A 101 1.04 -0.18 8.06
N GLN A 102 1.19 0.74 9.01
CA GLN A 102 1.35 2.18 8.75
C GLN A 102 2.62 2.49 7.93
N THR A 103 3.71 1.76 8.21
CA THR A 103 4.94 1.86 7.42
C THR A 103 4.70 1.41 5.98
N LEU A 104 3.93 0.33 5.80
CA LEU A 104 3.55 -0.17 4.49
C LEU A 104 2.65 0.81 3.73
N GLU A 105 1.62 1.35 4.38
CA GLU A 105 0.75 2.40 3.83
C GLU A 105 1.58 3.59 3.33
N SER A 106 2.52 4.06 4.16
CA SER A 106 3.41 5.17 3.81
C SER A 106 4.26 4.87 2.58
N SER A 107 4.78 3.64 2.46
CA SER A 107 5.59 3.23 1.29
C SER A 107 4.82 3.27 -0.03
N PHE A 108 3.49 3.11 0.01
CA PHE A 108 2.61 3.25 -1.14
C PHE A 108 2.01 4.65 -1.29
N GLY A 109 2.34 5.60 -0.42
CA GLY A 109 1.73 6.92 -0.40
C GLY A 109 0.23 6.87 -0.09
N TYR A 110 -0.21 5.85 0.68
CA TYR A 110 -1.56 5.72 1.16
C TYR A 110 -1.78 6.64 2.37
N ALA A 111 -2.74 7.56 2.25
CA ALA A 111 -3.17 8.43 3.33
C ALA A 111 -4.67 8.74 3.16
N GLY A 112 -5.44 8.60 4.24
CA GLY A 112 -6.86 8.95 4.26
C GLY A 112 -7.70 8.27 3.17
N GLY A 113 -7.44 6.99 2.88
CA GLY A 113 -8.17 6.23 1.86
C GLY A 113 -7.68 6.44 0.42
N LYS A 114 -6.60 7.20 0.22
CA LYS A 114 -6.08 7.54 -1.11
C LYS A 114 -4.60 7.19 -1.22
N ILE A 115 -4.25 6.55 -2.33
CA ILE A 115 -2.87 6.38 -2.78
C ILE A 115 -2.51 7.57 -3.65
N THR A 116 -1.42 8.25 -3.32
CA THR A 116 -0.90 9.41 -4.05
C THR A 116 0.52 9.17 -4.55
N TYR A 117 0.80 9.59 -5.79
CA TYR A 117 2.11 9.48 -6.45
C TYR A 117 2.34 10.75 -7.29
N PRO A 118 2.58 11.91 -6.65
CA PRO A 118 2.52 13.22 -7.31
C PRO A 118 3.47 13.37 -8.50
N GLU A 119 4.67 12.78 -8.42
CA GLU A 119 5.67 12.82 -9.48
C GLU A 119 5.20 12.02 -10.70
N ALA A 120 4.86 10.73 -10.50
CA ALA A 120 4.38 9.87 -11.57
C ALA A 120 3.04 10.34 -12.16
N GLN A 121 2.19 11.03 -11.39
CA GLN A 121 0.87 11.47 -11.85
C GLN A 121 0.96 12.45 -13.04
N LYS A 122 1.98 13.32 -13.07
CA LYS A 122 2.21 14.22 -14.21
C LYS A 122 2.60 13.45 -15.47
N ASP A 123 3.47 12.46 -15.32
CA ASP A 123 3.95 11.65 -16.45
C ASP A 123 2.87 10.70 -16.97
N ILE A 124 2.05 10.12 -16.09
CA ILE A 124 0.85 9.35 -16.46
C ILE A 124 -0.10 10.23 -17.27
N ALA A 125 -0.42 11.45 -16.80
CA ALA A 125 -1.34 12.34 -17.50
C ALA A 125 -0.79 12.72 -18.89
N ARG A 126 0.51 12.99 -19.01
CA ARG A 126 1.17 13.27 -20.28
C ARG A 126 1.13 12.07 -21.23
N ALA A 127 1.40 10.87 -20.73
CA ALA A 127 1.32 9.64 -21.50
C ALA A 127 -0.11 9.36 -21.99
N GLN A 128 -1.12 9.55 -21.15
CA GLN A 128 -2.54 9.46 -21.53
C GLN A 128 -2.89 10.46 -22.64
N GLN A 129 -2.45 11.71 -22.52
CA GLN A 129 -2.68 12.73 -23.55
C GLN A 129 -2.03 12.37 -24.88
N TYR A 130 -0.79 11.85 -24.86
CA TYR A 130 -0.10 11.43 -26.08
C TYR A 130 -0.78 10.22 -26.73
N CYS A 131 -1.04 9.17 -25.94
CA CYS A 131 -1.64 7.93 -26.41
C CYS A 131 -3.12 8.04 -26.76
N GLY A 132 -3.81 9.07 -26.26
CA GLY A 132 -5.19 9.40 -26.66
C GLY A 132 -5.31 10.11 -28.02
N ARG A 133 -4.20 10.53 -28.63
CA ARG A 133 -4.23 11.17 -29.96
C ARG A 133 -4.47 10.15 -31.06
N THR A 134 -5.35 10.50 -31.99
CA THR A 134 -5.62 9.70 -33.20
C THR A 134 -4.31 9.41 -33.95
N GLY A 135 -4.10 8.14 -34.32
CA GLY A 135 -2.87 7.66 -34.97
C GLY A 135 -1.75 7.25 -34.01
N GLN A 136 -1.70 7.79 -32.78
CA GLN A 136 -0.72 7.36 -31.76
C GLN A 136 -1.23 6.21 -30.91
N ALA A 137 -2.55 6.13 -30.69
CA ALA A 137 -3.19 5.07 -29.90
C ALA A 137 -2.86 3.63 -30.37
N LEU A 138 -2.59 3.46 -31.67
CA LEU A 138 -2.29 2.16 -32.29
C LEU A 138 -0.80 1.82 -32.24
N THR A 139 0.05 2.69 -31.70
CA THR A 139 1.47 2.40 -31.58
C THR A 139 1.74 1.37 -30.48
N PRO A 140 2.73 0.48 -30.63
CA PRO A 140 3.05 -0.52 -29.61
C PRO A 140 3.32 0.09 -28.22
N ILE A 141 4.01 1.23 -28.17
CA ILE A 141 4.30 1.94 -26.93
C ILE A 141 3.02 2.36 -26.19
N CYS A 142 1.99 2.78 -26.91
CA CYS A 142 0.71 3.16 -26.32
C CYS A 142 -0.14 1.96 -25.92
N GLY A 143 -0.04 0.84 -26.63
CA GLY A 143 -0.63 -0.43 -26.19
C GLY A 143 -0.01 -0.94 -24.88
N ASP A 144 1.31 -0.88 -24.79
CA ASP A 144 2.07 -1.23 -23.58
C ASP A 144 1.73 -0.35 -22.38
N PHE A 145 1.67 0.96 -22.60
CA PHE A 145 1.26 1.94 -21.60
C PHE A 145 -0.17 1.68 -21.12
N SER A 146 -1.12 1.50 -22.03
CA SER A 146 -2.54 1.25 -21.70
C SER A 146 -2.72 0.00 -20.84
N THR A 147 -2.03 -1.09 -21.20
CA THR A 147 -2.04 -2.34 -20.43
C THR A 147 -1.46 -2.15 -19.04
N ALA A 148 -0.29 -1.49 -18.94
CA ALA A 148 0.34 -1.21 -17.66
C ALA A 148 -0.53 -0.29 -16.77
N TYR A 149 -1.17 0.72 -17.37
CA TYR A 149 -2.05 1.65 -16.67
C TYR A 149 -3.30 0.96 -16.12
N ALA A 150 -3.95 0.09 -16.89
CA ALA A 150 -5.11 -0.67 -16.42
C ALA A 150 -4.74 -1.58 -15.23
N ASN A 151 -3.63 -2.31 -15.34
CA ASN A 151 -3.14 -3.17 -14.24
C ASN A 151 -2.77 -2.35 -13.00
N PHE A 152 -2.14 -1.19 -13.20
CA PHE A 152 -1.81 -0.25 -12.14
C PHE A 152 -3.05 0.26 -11.41
N GLN A 153 -4.09 0.70 -12.14
CA GLN A 153 -5.35 1.15 -11.54
C GLN A 153 -6.04 0.05 -10.74
N ALA A 154 -6.12 -1.16 -11.30
CA ALA A 154 -6.68 -2.32 -10.61
C ALA A 154 -5.92 -2.63 -9.32
N THR A 155 -4.59 -2.57 -9.37
CA THR A 155 -3.71 -2.82 -8.21
C THR A 155 -3.85 -1.74 -7.14
N VAL A 156 -3.92 -0.46 -7.53
CA VAL A 156 -4.18 0.66 -6.61
C VAL A 156 -5.54 0.49 -5.93
N SER A 157 -6.57 0.08 -6.67
CA SER A 157 -7.89 -0.21 -6.09
C SER A 157 -7.84 -1.37 -5.10
N ALA A 158 -7.15 -2.46 -5.44
CA ALA A 158 -6.98 -3.60 -4.55
C ALA A 158 -6.21 -3.23 -3.27
N LEU A 159 -5.12 -2.48 -3.38
CA LEU A 159 -4.36 -1.99 -2.21
C LEU A 159 -5.22 -1.15 -1.28
N ARG A 160 -6.01 -0.20 -1.82
CA ARG A 160 -6.91 0.63 -0.99
C ARG A 160 -7.93 -0.22 -0.24
N GLN A 161 -8.53 -1.20 -0.92
CA GLN A 161 -9.48 -2.09 -0.29
C GLN A 161 -8.83 -2.94 0.81
N ASP A 162 -7.63 -3.46 0.56
CA ASP A 162 -6.94 -4.35 1.50
C ASP A 162 -6.42 -3.59 2.72
N PHE A 163 -5.92 -2.36 2.54
CA PHE A 163 -5.60 -1.45 3.65
C PHE A 163 -6.84 -1.18 4.50
N ALA A 164 -7.97 -0.80 3.88
CA ALA A 164 -9.21 -0.55 4.60
C ALA A 164 -9.73 -1.79 5.35
N ASN A 165 -9.65 -2.97 4.73
CA ASN A 165 -10.03 -4.24 5.37
C ASN A 165 -9.11 -4.58 6.54
N THR A 166 -7.81 -4.40 6.38
CA THR A 166 -6.81 -4.70 7.41
C THR A 166 -6.95 -3.76 8.60
N GLU A 167 -7.14 -2.47 8.34
CA GLU A 167 -7.42 -1.44 9.35
C GLU A 167 -8.73 -1.74 10.09
N SER A 168 -9.79 -2.13 9.38
CA SER A 168 -11.05 -2.53 10.01
C SER A 168 -10.89 -3.77 10.88
N ALA A 169 -10.12 -4.77 10.44
CA ALA A 169 -9.83 -5.97 11.21
C ALA A 169 -9.01 -5.63 12.46
N TRP A 170 -8.00 -4.77 12.32
CA TRP A 170 -7.22 -4.28 13.45
C TRP A 170 -8.11 -3.60 14.49
N ASN A 171 -8.93 -2.63 14.09
CA ASN A 171 -9.83 -1.91 15.00
C ASN A 171 -10.79 -2.85 15.76
N ALA A 172 -11.35 -3.84 15.08
CA ALA A 172 -12.25 -4.81 15.70
C ALA A 172 -11.53 -5.69 16.74
N GLU A 173 -10.29 -6.08 16.48
CA GLU A 173 -9.48 -6.88 17.40
C GLU A 173 -8.91 -6.03 18.55
N ASP A 174 -8.51 -4.78 18.30
CA ASP A 174 -8.04 -3.84 19.31
C ASP A 174 -9.11 -3.59 20.38
N GLN A 175 -10.37 -3.38 19.96
CA GLN A 175 -11.49 -3.22 20.89
C GLN A 175 -11.68 -4.44 21.82
N LYS A 176 -11.48 -5.66 21.29
CA LYS A 176 -11.53 -6.89 22.08
C LYS A 176 -10.34 -6.97 23.04
N GLN A 177 -9.12 -6.69 22.58
CA GLN A 177 -7.93 -6.70 23.42
C GLN A 177 -8.03 -5.70 24.57
N GLN A 178 -8.51 -4.48 24.32
CA GLN A 178 -8.78 -3.50 25.37
C GLN A 178 -9.83 -4.00 26.39
N ALA A 179 -10.83 -4.77 25.96
CA ALA A 179 -11.80 -5.35 26.87
C ALA A 179 -11.18 -6.45 27.76
N ILE A 180 -10.29 -7.26 27.18
CA ILE A 180 -9.53 -8.29 27.90
C ILE A 180 -8.61 -7.63 28.93
N GLU A 181 -7.82 -6.63 28.54
CA GLU A 181 -6.92 -5.87 29.45
C GLU A 181 -7.70 -5.30 30.63
N ARG A 182 -8.83 -4.61 30.38
CA ARG A 182 -9.70 -4.10 31.46
C ARG A 182 -10.29 -5.19 32.35
N GLN A 183 -10.43 -6.42 31.86
CA GLN A 183 -10.92 -7.53 32.69
C GLN A 183 -9.78 -8.11 33.54
N ALA A 184 -8.58 -8.29 32.98
CA ALA A 184 -7.38 -8.68 33.72
C ALA A 184 -7.09 -7.69 34.87
N ASP A 185 -7.11 -6.38 34.58
CA ASP A 185 -6.92 -5.32 35.60
C ASP A 185 -7.92 -5.45 36.77
N ARG A 186 -9.19 -5.75 36.46
CA ARG A 186 -10.23 -5.92 37.50
C ARG A 186 -9.99 -7.17 38.34
N LEU A 187 -9.51 -8.27 37.75
CA LEU A 187 -9.14 -9.47 38.48
C LEU A 187 -7.95 -9.23 39.42
N ASN A 188 -7.06 -8.31 39.06
CA ASN A 188 -5.90 -7.93 39.88
C ASN A 188 -6.24 -6.91 40.99
N GLN A 189 -7.29 -6.10 40.83
CA GLN A 189 -7.73 -5.12 41.84
C GLN A 189 -8.77 -5.64 42.83
N GLY A 190 -9.48 -6.73 42.50
CA GLY A 190 -10.58 -7.29 43.31
C GLY A 190 -10.21 -8.45 44.25
N GLY A 191 -8.91 -8.68 44.49
CA GLY A 191 -8.36 -9.77 45.31
C GLY A 191 -7.90 -9.35 46.69
#